data_AF-A0A958IYT4-F1
#
_entry.id   AF-A0A958IYT4-F1
#
_cell.length_a   1.000
_cell.length_b   1.000
_cell.length_c   1.000
_cell.angle_alpha   90.00
_cell.angle_beta   90.00
_cell.angle_gamma   90.00
#
_symmetry.space_group_name_H-M   'P 1'
#
loop_
_entity.id
_entity.type
_entity.pdbx_description
1 polymer ?
#
loop_
_entity_poly.entity_id
_entity_poly.type
_entity_poly.pdbx_seq_one_letter_code
_entity_poly.pdbx_strand_id
1 'polypeptide(L)'
;MQDWKSQFLLIDNEGIMLTLQEVLDRHDAEIWSKSDPENNEFYLRLLLPAIPEPVSKPVQIMPDAESRPEYYDFDLFNRPGQMSELDDVPLSELSFTVFDTETTGLNPSDGDEIISVGAIRIVNGRMLRREVFDQLVDPRRTLSRESIKVHGISPEMLVNQPTIDRVLPAFHDYAKKTVLVAHNAAFDMRFLQIKEENTGVKFVNPVLDTLLLSAFVHPNQDKHSLDEVAKRLGVTIIGRHTALGDSLVTAEVFLKLLPLLAKKGVRTLREAREASQKTFYARLKY
;
A
#
# COMPACT_ATOMS: atom_id res chain seq x y z
N MET A 1 11.25 1.93 48.09
CA MET A 1 11.40 1.44 46.71
C MET A 1 10.66 2.42 45.83
N GLN A 2 11.36 3.26 45.06
CA GLN A 2 10.71 4.23 44.16
C GLN A 2 9.94 3.46 43.09
N ASP A 3 8.68 3.84 42.86
CA ASP A 3 7.82 3.25 41.84
C ASP A 3 8.22 3.78 40.45
N TRP A 4 9.22 3.13 39.87
CA TRP A 4 9.77 3.46 38.55
C TRP A 4 8.77 3.17 37.42
N LYS A 5 7.73 2.37 37.67
CA LYS A 5 6.70 2.03 36.67
C LYS A 5 5.82 3.24 36.34
N SER A 6 5.60 4.14 37.29
CA SER A 6 4.81 5.36 37.11
C SER A 6 5.62 6.56 36.61
N GLN A 7 6.90 6.40 36.29
CA GLN A 7 7.71 7.49 35.74
C GLN A 7 7.48 7.65 34.24
N PHE A 8 7.34 8.90 33.80
CA PHE A 8 7.25 9.24 32.38
C PHE A 8 8.56 8.92 31.66
N LEU A 9 8.45 8.26 30.51
CA LEU A 9 9.56 7.98 29.63
C LEU A 9 9.84 9.22 28.77
N LEU A 10 11.08 9.69 28.80
CA LEU A 10 11.56 10.67 27.83
C LEU A 10 11.92 9.93 26.55
N ILE A 11 11.04 9.99 25.56
CA ILE A 11 11.29 9.49 24.21
C ILE A 11 11.59 10.71 23.34
N ASP A 12 12.73 10.70 22.65
CA ASP A 12 13.28 11.87 21.97
C ASP A 12 12.27 12.57 21.03
N ASN A 13 12.00 13.85 21.33
CA ASN A 13 11.41 14.89 20.49
C ASN A 13 10.00 14.72 19.87
N GLU A 14 9.22 13.71 20.23
CA GLU A 14 7.77 13.71 19.99
C GLU A 14 7.06 13.75 21.35
N GLY A 15 6.22 14.78 21.59
CA GLY A 15 5.63 15.13 22.89
C GLY A 15 4.61 14.13 23.46
N ILE A 16 4.92 12.84 23.43
CA ILE A 16 4.12 11.75 23.98
C ILE A 16 4.68 11.42 25.36
N MET A 17 3.98 11.87 26.41
CA MET A 17 4.27 11.53 27.80
C MET A 17 3.59 10.20 28.13
N LEU A 18 4.28 9.08 27.93
CA LEU A 18 3.83 7.77 28.41
C LEU A 18 4.69 7.33 29.59
N THR A 19 4.04 6.81 30.61
CA THR A 19 4.71 6.09 31.70
C THR A 19 5.14 4.70 31.23
N LEU A 20 6.12 4.12 31.91
CA LEU A 20 6.53 2.74 31.62
C LEU A 20 5.39 1.74 31.80
N GLN A 21 4.51 1.95 32.80
CA GLN A 21 3.33 1.12 33.01
C GLN A 21 2.39 1.16 31.80
N GLU A 22 2.11 2.35 31.23
CA GLU A 22 1.25 2.47 30.05
C GLU A 22 1.83 1.80 28.81
N VAL A 23 3.16 1.81 28.66
CA VAL A 23 3.84 1.08 27.59
C VAL A 23 3.69 -0.43 27.80
N LEU A 24 3.89 -0.93 29.02
CA LEU A 24 3.76 -2.34 29.34
C LEU A 24 2.33 -2.85 29.12
N ASP A 25 1.33 -2.11 29.62
CA ASP A 25 -0.09 -2.45 29.47
C ASP A 25 -0.50 -2.48 27.99
N ARG A 26 -0.04 -1.51 27.19
CA ARG A 26 -0.33 -1.46 25.75
C ARG A 26 0.20 -2.68 24.99
N HIS A 27 1.26 -3.28 25.48
CA HIS A 27 1.95 -4.39 24.83
C HIS A 27 1.70 -5.74 25.53
N ASP A 28 0.71 -5.84 26.43
CA ASP A 28 0.43 -7.02 27.27
C ASP A 28 1.71 -7.61 27.89
N ALA A 29 2.64 -6.72 28.27
CA ALA A 29 3.99 -7.07 28.72
C ALA A 29 4.11 -6.87 30.24
N GLU A 30 4.97 -7.66 30.87
CA GLU A 30 5.27 -7.53 32.29
C GLU A 30 6.77 -7.34 32.53
N ILE A 31 7.10 -6.58 33.57
CA ILE A 31 8.49 -6.38 33.99
C ILE A 31 8.65 -6.60 35.49
N TRP A 32 9.71 -7.31 35.87
CA TRP A 32 10.13 -7.44 37.26
C TRP A 32 11.64 -7.49 37.41
N SER A 33 12.14 -6.97 38.52
CA SER A 33 13.54 -7.09 38.94
C SER A 33 13.68 -8.21 39.96
N LYS A 34 14.74 -9.02 39.86
CA LYS A 34 15.13 -10.03 40.85
C LYS A 34 16.60 -9.82 41.19
N SER A 35 16.92 -9.69 42.47
CA SER A 35 18.31 -9.74 42.95
C SER A 35 18.67 -11.15 43.41
N ASP A 36 19.87 -11.60 43.08
CA ASP A 36 20.52 -12.78 43.66
C ASP A 36 21.66 -12.32 44.59
N PRO A 37 21.42 -12.27 45.91
CA PRO A 37 22.39 -11.76 46.87
C PRO A 37 23.63 -12.65 47.02
N GLU A 38 23.54 -13.94 46.71
CA GLU A 38 24.65 -14.89 46.87
C GLU A 38 25.71 -14.71 45.79
N ASN A 39 25.27 -14.37 44.57
CA ASN A 39 26.15 -14.11 43.43
C ASN A 39 26.38 -12.61 43.15
N ASN A 40 25.77 -11.73 43.95
CA ASN A 40 25.77 -10.28 43.75
C ASN A 40 25.28 -9.86 42.35
N GLU A 41 24.30 -10.59 41.82
CA GLU A 41 23.74 -10.37 40.49
C GLU A 41 22.33 -9.76 40.58
N PHE A 42 21.99 -8.92 39.61
CA PHE A 42 20.67 -8.31 39.49
C PHE A 42 20.12 -8.59 38.11
N TYR A 43 18.92 -9.17 38.06
CA TYR A 43 18.24 -9.49 36.83
C TYR A 43 17.03 -8.59 36.66
N LEU A 44 16.84 -8.10 35.44
CA LEU A 44 15.58 -7.54 34.99
C LEU A 44 14.97 -8.55 34.02
N ARG A 45 13.74 -9.00 34.28
CA ARG A 45 12.99 -9.83 33.34
C ARG A 45 11.91 -8.99 32.69
N LEU A 46 11.88 -9.03 31.38
CA LEU A 46 10.82 -8.51 30.55
C LEU A 46 10.08 -9.70 29.93
N LEU A 47 8.83 -9.88 30.31
CA LEU A 47 7.93 -10.81 29.67
C LEU A 47 7.20 -10.06 28.56
N LEU A 48 7.35 -10.54 27.34
CA LEU A 48 6.56 -10.10 26.20
C LEU A 48 5.55 -11.21 25.89
N PRO A 49 4.30 -10.87 25.54
CA PRO A 49 3.34 -11.87 25.14
C PRO A 49 3.90 -12.60 23.92
N ALA A 50 3.96 -13.93 24.01
CA ALA A 50 4.26 -14.73 22.85
C ALA A 50 3.14 -14.47 21.85
N ILE A 51 3.49 -13.97 20.66
CA ILE A 51 2.57 -14.02 19.53
C ILE A 51 2.23 -15.52 19.41
N PRO A 52 0.96 -15.94 19.55
CA PRO A 52 0.61 -17.32 19.24
C PRO A 52 1.19 -17.59 17.87
N GLU A 53 1.98 -18.67 17.71
CA GLU A 53 2.51 -19.03 16.40
C GLU A 53 1.34 -18.82 15.44
N PRO A 54 1.48 -17.92 14.44
CA PRO A 54 0.40 -17.76 13.50
C PRO A 54 0.10 -19.18 13.07
N VAL A 55 -1.17 -19.57 13.10
CA VAL A 55 -1.61 -20.72 12.32
C VAL A 55 -1.51 -20.28 10.86
N SER A 56 -0.30 -19.94 10.43
CA SER A 56 0.16 -20.06 9.08
C SER A 56 -0.01 -21.54 8.81
N LYS A 57 -1.09 -21.87 8.10
CA LYS A 57 -0.89 -22.80 6.99
C LYS A 57 0.42 -22.36 6.35
N PRO A 58 1.43 -23.24 6.20
CA PRO A 58 2.65 -22.85 5.54
C PRO A 58 2.23 -22.16 4.26
N VAL A 59 2.48 -20.84 4.18
CA VAL A 59 2.45 -20.15 2.91
C VAL A 59 3.54 -20.89 2.18
N GLN A 60 3.13 -21.71 1.21
CA GLN A 60 4.06 -22.07 0.16
C GLN A 60 4.44 -20.73 -0.44
N ILE A 61 5.58 -20.21 0.00
CA ILE A 61 6.35 -19.26 -0.78
C ILE A 61 6.65 -20.07 -2.03
N MET A 62 5.79 -19.93 -3.03
CA MET A 62 6.08 -20.46 -4.35
C MET A 62 7.37 -19.76 -4.76
N PRO A 63 8.47 -20.50 -4.97
CA PRO A 63 9.61 -19.93 -5.67
C PRO A 63 9.09 -19.62 -7.09
N ASP A 64 9.17 -18.37 -7.51
CA ASP A 64 8.84 -17.92 -8.88
C ASP A 64 7.46 -18.33 -9.40
N ALA A 65 6.39 -17.97 -8.69
CA ALA A 65 5.19 -17.55 -9.44
C ALA A 65 5.55 -16.17 -10.01
N GLU A 66 5.90 -16.12 -11.30
CA GLU A 66 6.32 -14.90 -12.01
C GLU A 66 5.63 -13.67 -11.43
N SER A 67 6.40 -12.82 -10.73
CA SER A 67 5.88 -11.55 -10.19
C SER A 67 5.15 -10.83 -11.31
N ARG A 68 3.98 -10.21 -11.02
CA ARG A 68 3.27 -9.35 -12.00
C ARG A 68 4.31 -8.53 -12.77
N PRO A 69 4.34 -8.55 -14.11
CA PRO A 69 5.30 -7.79 -14.87
C PRO A 69 5.28 -6.34 -14.40
N GLU A 70 6.45 -5.74 -14.26
CA GLU A 70 6.53 -4.31 -13.98
C GLU A 70 6.15 -3.56 -15.26
N TYR A 71 5.07 -2.80 -15.22
CA TYR A 71 4.58 -2.02 -16.36
C TYR A 71 5.09 -0.58 -16.20
N TYR A 72 5.73 -0.09 -17.25
CA TYR A 72 6.32 1.25 -17.26
C TYR A 72 5.61 2.10 -18.31
N ASP A 73 4.53 2.77 -17.91
CA ASP A 73 3.82 3.75 -18.76
C ASP A 73 4.07 5.17 -18.24
N PHE A 74 4.83 5.97 -19.00
CA PHE A 74 5.15 7.36 -18.64
C PHE A 74 4.11 8.36 -19.12
N ASP A 75 3.27 7.99 -20.09
CA ASP A 75 2.11 8.80 -20.49
C ASP A 75 1.04 8.81 -19.38
N LEU A 76 1.15 7.89 -18.43
CA LEU A 76 0.39 7.90 -17.18
C LEU A 76 0.46 9.25 -16.45
N PHE A 77 1.63 9.90 -16.50
CA PHE A 77 1.85 11.18 -15.83
C PHE A 77 1.55 12.38 -16.71
N ASN A 78 1.10 12.26 -17.96
CA ASN A 78 0.90 13.42 -18.84
C ASN A 78 -0.46 13.37 -19.57
N ARG A 79 -1.51 12.93 -18.87
CA ARG A 79 -2.83 12.74 -19.48
C ARG A 79 -3.52 14.08 -19.81
N PRO A 80 -4.12 14.23 -21.00
CA PRO A 80 -4.86 15.44 -21.36
C PRO A 80 -6.03 15.68 -20.41
N GLY A 81 -6.08 16.87 -19.80
CA GLY A 81 -7.12 17.24 -18.83
C GLY A 81 -6.79 16.90 -17.37
N GLN A 82 -5.56 16.45 -17.08
CA GLN A 82 -5.11 16.29 -15.69
C GLN A 82 -5.25 17.60 -14.92
N MET A 83 -5.66 17.48 -13.65
CA MET A 83 -5.82 18.61 -12.74
C MET A 83 -4.46 19.24 -12.41
N SER A 84 -3.99 20.16 -13.27
CA SER A 84 -2.76 20.93 -13.05
C SER A 84 -2.84 21.83 -11.80
N GLU A 85 -4.05 22.07 -11.29
CA GLU A 85 -4.31 22.84 -10.07
C GLU A 85 -3.67 22.23 -8.82
N LEU A 86 -3.42 20.91 -8.82
CA LEU A 86 -2.83 20.20 -7.67
C LEU A 86 -1.31 20.12 -7.72
N ASP A 87 -0.68 20.49 -8.83
CA ASP A 87 0.75 20.25 -9.07
C ASP A 87 1.65 20.87 -8.00
N ASP A 88 1.38 22.11 -7.61
CA ASP A 88 2.22 22.86 -6.67
C ASP A 88 1.71 22.75 -5.21
N VAL A 89 0.66 21.96 -4.97
CA VAL A 89 0.16 21.69 -3.63
C VAL A 89 1.11 20.73 -2.90
N PRO A 90 1.44 20.99 -1.62
CA PRO A 90 2.24 20.07 -0.82
C PRO A 90 1.58 18.68 -0.71
N LEU A 91 2.38 17.62 -0.83
CA LEU A 91 1.90 16.23 -0.69
C LEU A 91 1.20 15.98 0.65
N SER A 92 1.57 16.70 1.71
CA SER A 92 0.94 16.61 3.03
C SER A 92 -0.49 17.17 3.09
N GLU A 93 -0.86 18.02 2.13
CA GLU A 93 -2.17 18.69 2.06
C GLU A 93 -3.12 18.03 1.05
N LEU A 94 -2.61 17.09 0.25
CA LEU A 94 -3.39 16.38 -0.75
C LEU A 94 -4.20 15.24 -0.14
N SER A 95 -5.31 14.93 -0.81
CA SER A 95 -6.08 13.72 -0.59
C SER A 95 -5.73 12.69 -1.64
N PHE A 96 -5.54 11.44 -1.22
CA PHE A 96 -5.15 10.34 -2.09
C PHE A 96 -6.17 9.22 -2.05
N THR A 97 -6.42 8.61 -3.20
CA THR A 97 -7.07 7.30 -3.30
C THR A 97 -5.99 6.30 -3.66
N VAL A 98 -5.62 5.47 -2.69
CA VAL A 98 -4.69 4.37 -2.90
C VAL A 98 -5.48 3.15 -3.31
N PHE A 99 -5.14 2.51 -4.41
CA PHE A 99 -5.93 1.41 -4.96
C PHE A 99 -5.05 0.32 -5.60
N ASP A 100 -5.63 -0.86 -5.76
CA ASP A 100 -5.09 -2.01 -6.48
C ASP A 100 -6.26 -2.77 -7.15
N THR A 101 -5.96 -3.51 -8.20
CA THR A 101 -6.89 -4.39 -8.88
C THR A 101 -6.40 -5.83 -8.92
N GLU A 102 -7.35 -6.77 -8.80
CA GLU A 102 -7.12 -8.16 -9.19
C GLU A 102 -7.77 -8.41 -10.54
N THR A 103 -7.13 -9.23 -11.36
CA THR A 103 -7.50 -9.43 -12.76
C THR A 103 -7.46 -10.91 -13.15
N THR A 104 -8.14 -11.28 -14.25
CA THR A 104 -8.13 -12.66 -14.76
C THR A 104 -6.77 -13.12 -15.30
N GLY A 105 -5.87 -12.18 -15.52
CA GLY A 105 -4.55 -12.34 -16.12
C GLY A 105 -3.84 -10.99 -16.26
N LEU A 106 -2.73 -10.96 -16.98
CA LEU A 106 -1.81 -9.83 -16.99
C LEU A 106 -1.92 -8.96 -18.26
N ASN A 107 -2.69 -9.38 -19.26
CA ASN A 107 -2.70 -8.76 -20.59
C ASN A 107 -4.06 -8.07 -20.87
N PRO A 108 -4.24 -6.81 -20.44
CA PRO A 108 -5.51 -6.09 -20.63
C PRO A 108 -5.86 -5.89 -22.12
N SER A 109 -4.86 -5.78 -22.99
CA SER A 109 -5.07 -5.67 -24.44
C SER A 109 -5.52 -6.98 -25.10
N ASP A 110 -5.23 -8.14 -24.48
CA ASP A 110 -5.66 -9.48 -24.95
C ASP A 110 -6.99 -9.91 -24.30
N GLY A 111 -7.67 -8.97 -23.65
CA GLY A 111 -9.00 -9.12 -23.11
C GLY A 111 -9.06 -9.55 -21.64
N ASP A 112 -7.94 -9.64 -20.91
CA ASP A 112 -8.03 -9.86 -19.46
C ASP A 112 -8.91 -8.79 -18.80
N GLU A 113 -9.64 -9.21 -17.77
CA GLU A 113 -10.68 -8.42 -17.11
C GLU A 113 -10.36 -8.16 -15.64
N ILE A 114 -10.83 -7.03 -15.11
CA ILE A 114 -10.82 -6.74 -13.67
C ILE A 114 -11.84 -7.63 -12.98
N ILE A 115 -11.44 -8.26 -11.88
CA ILE A 115 -12.29 -9.11 -11.03
C ILE A 115 -12.41 -8.59 -9.59
N SER A 116 -11.56 -7.65 -9.19
CA SER A 116 -11.68 -6.96 -7.91
C SER A 116 -11.06 -5.58 -7.98
N VAL A 117 -11.67 -4.61 -7.29
CA VAL A 117 -11.12 -3.27 -7.07
C VAL A 117 -11.12 -3.01 -5.57
N GLY A 118 -9.94 -2.75 -5.03
CA GLY A 118 -9.73 -2.36 -3.64
C GLY A 118 -9.18 -0.95 -3.58
N ALA A 119 -9.61 -0.15 -2.61
CA ALA A 119 -9.05 1.18 -2.39
C ALA A 119 -9.27 1.70 -0.97
N ILE A 120 -8.39 2.61 -0.55
CA ILE A 120 -8.50 3.35 0.70
C ILE A 120 -8.14 4.83 0.49
N ARG A 121 -8.81 5.71 1.24
CA ARG A 121 -8.49 7.14 1.23
C ARG A 121 -7.41 7.50 2.24
N ILE A 122 -6.51 8.38 1.83
CA ILE A 122 -5.61 9.11 2.72
C ILE A 122 -5.99 10.59 2.68
N VAL A 123 -6.22 11.18 3.85
CA VAL A 123 -6.50 12.61 4.01
C VAL A 123 -5.65 13.14 5.16
N ASN A 124 -4.98 14.28 4.96
CA ASN A 124 -4.08 14.89 5.95
C ASN A 124 -3.04 13.90 6.52
N GLY A 125 -2.45 13.09 5.63
CA GLY A 125 -1.45 12.08 6.00
C GLY A 125 -1.99 10.91 6.84
N ARG A 126 -3.31 10.69 6.88
CA ARG A 126 -3.94 9.60 7.64
C ARG A 126 -4.83 8.75 6.76
N MET A 127 -4.72 7.43 6.90
CA MET A 127 -5.64 6.49 6.26
C MET A 127 -7.01 6.53 6.93
N LEU A 128 -8.05 6.72 6.13
CA LEU A 128 -9.44 6.65 6.56
C LEU A 128 -9.92 5.20 6.47
N ARG A 129 -9.59 4.37 7.46
CA ARG A 129 -9.89 2.91 7.46
C ARG A 129 -11.37 2.54 7.33
N ARG A 130 -12.29 3.50 7.49
CA ARG A 130 -13.74 3.32 7.29
C ARG A 130 -14.22 3.78 5.91
N GLU A 131 -13.41 4.54 5.19
CA GLU A 131 -13.62 4.91 3.79
C GLU A 131 -12.76 3.98 2.96
N VAL A 132 -13.32 2.80 2.66
CA VAL A 132 -12.73 1.79 1.78
C VAL A 132 -13.68 1.50 0.63
N PHE A 133 -13.10 1.20 -0.52
CA PHE A 133 -13.80 0.60 -1.64
C PHE A 133 -13.29 -0.84 -1.76
N ASP A 134 -14.18 -1.82 -1.73
CA ASP A 134 -13.82 -3.24 -1.83
C ASP A 134 -14.94 -3.95 -2.58
N GLN A 135 -14.71 -4.19 -3.87
CA GLN A 135 -15.75 -4.66 -4.77
C GLN A 135 -15.21 -5.73 -5.72
N LEU A 136 -15.74 -6.94 -5.60
CA LEU A 136 -15.59 -7.98 -6.61
C LEU A 136 -16.37 -7.61 -7.87
N VAL A 137 -15.86 -8.04 -9.02
CA VAL A 137 -16.41 -7.72 -10.33
C VAL A 137 -16.66 -9.01 -11.09
N ASP A 138 -17.87 -9.16 -11.64
CA ASP A 138 -18.14 -10.25 -12.60
C ASP A 138 -17.46 -9.92 -13.93
N PRO A 139 -16.43 -10.71 -14.34
CA PRO A 139 -15.68 -10.44 -15.56
C PRO A 139 -16.40 -10.96 -16.81
N ARG A 140 -17.58 -11.62 -16.65
CA ARG A 140 -18.33 -12.31 -17.71
C ARG A 140 -17.49 -13.30 -18.53
N ARG A 141 -16.48 -13.90 -17.90
CA ARG A 141 -15.57 -14.88 -18.49
C ARG A 141 -15.01 -15.84 -17.46
N THR A 142 -14.38 -16.90 -17.93
CA THR A 142 -13.70 -17.89 -17.08
C THR A 142 -12.37 -17.37 -16.57
N LEU A 143 -12.01 -17.73 -15.34
CA LEU A 143 -10.71 -17.46 -14.75
C LEU A 143 -9.70 -18.56 -15.09
N SER A 144 -8.43 -18.17 -15.25
CA SER A 144 -7.30 -19.08 -15.34
C SER A 144 -6.99 -19.71 -13.97
N ARG A 145 -6.39 -20.91 -13.93
CA ARG A 145 -5.99 -21.51 -12.65
C ARG A 145 -4.83 -20.74 -12.01
N GLU A 146 -4.03 -20.10 -12.85
CA GLU A 146 -2.86 -19.30 -12.50
C GLU A 146 -3.29 -18.06 -11.72
N SER A 147 -4.27 -17.28 -12.22
CA SER A 147 -4.80 -16.11 -11.51
C SER A 147 -5.42 -16.49 -10.15
N ILE A 148 -6.26 -17.54 -10.11
CA ILE A 148 -6.88 -18.04 -8.87
C ILE A 148 -5.82 -18.39 -7.81
N LYS A 149 -4.69 -18.99 -8.20
CA LYS A 149 -3.61 -19.33 -7.25
C LYS A 149 -2.96 -18.09 -6.62
N VAL A 150 -2.95 -16.97 -7.33
CA VAL A 150 -2.37 -15.71 -6.85
C VAL A 150 -3.33 -15.03 -5.88
N HIS A 151 -4.53 -14.69 -6.33
CA HIS A 151 -5.46 -13.84 -5.57
C HIS A 151 -6.50 -14.60 -4.72
N GLY A 152 -6.64 -15.91 -4.92
CA GLY A 152 -7.60 -16.73 -4.17
C GLY A 152 -9.08 -16.54 -4.52
N ILE A 153 -9.45 -15.50 -5.27
CA ILE A 153 -10.82 -15.29 -5.79
C ILE A 153 -11.25 -16.46 -6.67
N SER A 154 -12.30 -17.18 -6.23
CA SER A 154 -12.86 -18.30 -6.98
C SER A 154 -14.00 -17.85 -7.91
N PRO A 155 -14.30 -18.58 -9.00
CA PRO A 155 -15.42 -18.25 -9.89
C PRO A 155 -16.76 -18.10 -9.16
N GLU A 156 -16.99 -18.88 -8.10
CA GLU A 156 -18.21 -18.85 -7.31
C GLU A 156 -18.38 -17.54 -6.54
N MET A 157 -17.28 -16.89 -6.13
CA MET A 157 -17.31 -15.58 -5.47
C MET A 157 -17.75 -14.46 -6.40
N LEU A 158 -17.55 -14.63 -7.71
CA LEU A 158 -17.89 -13.64 -8.75
C LEU A 158 -19.33 -13.77 -9.26
N VAL A 159 -20.02 -14.86 -8.92
CA VAL A 159 -21.43 -15.05 -9.29
C VAL A 159 -22.28 -13.95 -8.66
N ASN A 160 -23.13 -13.32 -9.46
CA ASN A 160 -24.01 -12.20 -9.09
C ASN A 160 -23.28 -10.91 -8.66
N GLN A 161 -21.96 -10.82 -8.82
CA GLN A 161 -21.24 -9.56 -8.62
C GLN A 161 -21.60 -8.56 -9.72
N PRO A 162 -21.54 -7.25 -9.45
CA PRO A 162 -21.72 -6.25 -10.48
C PRO A 162 -20.62 -6.35 -11.54
N THR A 163 -20.96 -6.00 -12.78
CA THR A 163 -19.98 -5.95 -13.87
C THR A 163 -19.22 -4.64 -13.86
N ILE A 164 -18.09 -4.59 -14.58
CA ILE A 164 -17.22 -3.41 -14.61
C ILE A 164 -17.96 -2.13 -15.03
N ASP A 165 -18.99 -2.24 -15.85
CA ASP A 165 -19.86 -1.12 -16.28
C ASP A 165 -20.55 -0.39 -15.12
N ARG A 166 -20.74 -1.07 -13.97
CA ARG A 166 -21.29 -0.48 -12.75
C ARG A 166 -20.21 -0.13 -11.74
N VAL A 167 -19.19 -0.97 -11.63
CA VAL A 167 -18.13 -0.82 -10.62
C VAL A 167 -17.22 0.34 -10.96
N LEU A 168 -16.83 0.50 -12.22
CA LEU A 168 -15.88 1.53 -12.62
C LEU A 168 -16.42 2.97 -12.42
N PRO A 169 -17.70 3.29 -12.76
CA PRO A 169 -18.27 4.58 -12.40
C PRO A 169 -18.34 4.83 -10.89
N ALA A 170 -18.65 3.80 -10.09
CA ALA A 170 -18.67 3.92 -8.64
C ALA A 170 -17.26 4.18 -8.06
N PHE A 171 -16.24 3.48 -8.57
CA PHE A 171 -14.84 3.71 -8.21
C PHE A 171 -14.35 5.09 -8.66
N HIS A 172 -14.71 5.52 -9.87
CA HIS A 172 -14.41 6.87 -10.37
C HIS A 172 -14.99 7.93 -9.43
N ASP A 173 -16.24 7.77 -9.00
CA ASP A 173 -16.88 8.69 -8.05
C ASP A 173 -16.19 8.68 -6.67
N TYR A 174 -15.76 7.51 -6.21
CA TYR A 174 -14.97 7.37 -4.99
C TYR A 174 -13.61 8.08 -5.10
N ALA A 175 -12.95 8.04 -6.26
CA ALA A 175 -11.65 8.65 -6.51
C ALA A 175 -11.70 10.15 -6.88
N LYS A 176 -12.88 10.76 -6.99
CA LYS A 176 -13.02 12.18 -7.37
C LYS A 176 -12.22 13.09 -6.45
N LYS A 177 -11.55 14.08 -7.08
CA LYS A 177 -10.74 15.12 -6.39
C LYS A 177 -9.63 14.56 -5.50
N THR A 178 -9.12 13.37 -5.82
CA THR A 178 -7.93 12.80 -5.17
C THR A 178 -6.82 12.55 -6.18
N VAL A 179 -5.59 12.46 -5.70
CA VAL A 179 -4.48 11.87 -6.46
C VAL A 179 -4.60 10.35 -6.35
N LEU A 180 -4.56 9.65 -7.49
CA LEU A 180 -4.52 8.19 -7.51
C LEU A 180 -3.12 7.70 -7.15
N VAL A 181 -3.04 6.70 -6.29
CA VAL A 181 -1.78 6.08 -5.89
C VAL A 181 -1.92 4.56 -6.04
N ALA A 182 -0.97 3.93 -6.70
CA ALA A 182 -0.90 2.47 -6.78
C ALA A 182 0.57 2.03 -6.74
N HIS A 183 0.79 0.72 -6.65
CA HIS A 183 2.11 0.13 -6.76
C HIS A 183 2.23 -0.50 -8.14
N ASN A 184 3.19 -0.05 -8.96
CA ASN A 184 3.23 -0.39 -10.40
C ASN A 184 1.99 0.12 -11.14
N ALA A 185 1.66 1.40 -10.90
CA ALA A 185 0.38 2.02 -11.22
C ALA A 185 -0.01 1.95 -12.70
N ALA A 186 0.96 1.84 -13.60
CA ALA A 186 0.72 1.69 -15.03
C ALA A 186 -0.17 0.47 -15.34
N PHE A 187 0.02 -0.64 -14.62
CA PHE A 187 -0.76 -1.87 -14.79
C PHE A 187 -2.25 -1.62 -14.54
N ASP A 188 -2.61 -1.21 -13.32
CA ASP A 188 -4.00 -0.98 -12.94
C ASP A 188 -4.64 0.09 -13.81
N MET A 189 -3.91 1.17 -14.06
CA MET A 189 -4.40 2.30 -14.82
C MET A 189 -4.65 1.95 -16.29
N ARG A 190 -3.91 0.98 -16.87
CA ARG A 190 -4.18 0.45 -18.21
C ARG A 190 -5.51 -0.31 -18.26
N PHE A 191 -5.80 -1.12 -17.25
CA PHE A 191 -7.10 -1.78 -17.13
C PHE A 191 -8.24 -0.76 -17.02
N LEU A 192 -8.10 0.28 -16.19
CA LEU A 192 -9.13 1.33 -16.08
C LEU A 192 -9.34 2.05 -17.43
N GLN A 193 -8.26 2.44 -18.11
CA GLN A 193 -8.29 3.16 -19.39
C GLN A 193 -9.06 2.42 -20.49
N ILE A 194 -8.80 1.12 -20.68
CA ILE A 194 -9.49 0.33 -21.72
C ILE A 194 -11.00 0.28 -21.48
N LYS A 195 -11.44 0.48 -20.23
CA LYS A 195 -12.85 0.47 -19.85
C LYS A 195 -13.49 1.86 -19.87
N GLU A 196 -12.72 2.96 -19.99
CA GLU A 196 -13.24 4.33 -20.01
C GLU A 196 -14.27 4.56 -21.12
N GLU A 197 -13.98 4.10 -22.34
CA GLU A 197 -14.88 4.28 -23.49
C GLU A 197 -16.25 3.62 -23.28
N ASN A 198 -16.26 2.38 -22.79
CA ASN A 198 -17.49 1.61 -22.61
C ASN A 198 -18.31 2.03 -21.39
N THR A 199 -17.66 2.63 -20.39
CA THR A 199 -18.31 3.04 -19.13
C THR A 199 -18.64 4.53 -19.08
N GLY A 200 -18.14 5.32 -20.03
CA GLY A 200 -18.39 6.76 -20.13
C GLY A 200 -17.70 7.59 -19.04
N VAL A 201 -16.78 7.00 -18.27
CA VAL A 201 -15.94 7.73 -17.30
C VAL A 201 -14.55 7.95 -17.83
N LYS A 202 -13.85 8.94 -17.28
CA LYS A 202 -12.47 9.23 -17.64
C LYS A 202 -11.66 9.60 -16.40
N PHE A 203 -10.61 8.85 -16.12
CA PHE A 203 -9.70 9.11 -15.01
C PHE A 203 -8.69 10.18 -15.41
N VAL A 204 -9.03 11.42 -15.07
CA VAL A 204 -8.17 12.61 -15.23
C VAL A 204 -7.42 12.97 -13.95
N ASN A 205 -7.49 12.12 -12.93
CA ASN A 205 -6.74 12.28 -11.69
C ASN A 205 -5.22 12.29 -11.98
N PRO A 206 -4.44 13.10 -11.25
CA PRO A 206 -3.00 12.89 -11.17
C PRO A 206 -2.70 11.52 -10.57
N VAL A 207 -1.62 10.88 -11.01
CA VAL A 207 -1.22 9.54 -10.58
C VAL A 207 0.18 9.58 -9.96
N LEU A 208 0.38 8.82 -8.88
CA LEU A 208 1.69 8.53 -8.30
C LEU A 208 1.88 7.01 -8.21
N ASP A 209 3.12 6.57 -8.48
CA ASP A 209 3.50 5.17 -8.42
C ASP A 209 4.48 4.95 -7.26
N THR A 210 4.09 4.14 -6.29
CA THR A 210 4.94 3.84 -5.12
C THR A 210 6.18 3.01 -5.46
N LEU A 211 6.18 2.23 -6.56
CA LEU A 211 7.36 1.52 -7.05
C LEU A 211 8.42 2.54 -7.50
N LEU A 212 8.03 3.49 -8.35
CA LEU A 212 8.94 4.53 -8.85
C LEU A 212 9.39 5.47 -7.72
N LEU A 213 8.48 5.88 -6.83
CA LEU A 213 8.86 6.70 -5.68
C LEU A 213 9.84 5.95 -4.76
N SER A 214 9.64 4.66 -4.54
CA SER A 214 10.56 3.82 -3.77
C SER A 214 11.93 3.73 -4.43
N ALA A 215 11.99 3.57 -5.75
CA ALA A 215 13.24 3.56 -6.53
C ALA A 215 13.99 4.89 -6.46
N PHE A 216 13.27 6.02 -6.49
CA PHE A 216 13.88 7.34 -6.29
C PHE A 216 14.43 7.51 -4.86
N VAL A 217 13.67 7.07 -3.86
CA VAL A 217 14.08 7.18 -2.45
C VAL A 217 15.26 6.26 -2.14
N HIS A 218 15.27 5.04 -2.65
CA HIS A 218 16.28 4.01 -2.38
C HIS A 218 16.98 3.53 -3.67
N PRO A 219 17.77 4.38 -4.35
CA PRO A 219 18.35 4.05 -5.66
C PRO A 219 19.38 2.92 -5.66
N ASN A 220 19.87 2.51 -4.48
CA ASN A 220 20.85 1.44 -4.31
C ASN A 220 20.19 0.09 -3.99
N GLN A 221 18.88 -0.05 -4.23
CA GLN A 221 18.14 -1.28 -3.98
C GLN A 221 17.73 -1.88 -5.33
N ASP A 222 17.96 -3.18 -5.49
CA ASP A 222 17.72 -3.85 -6.78
C ASP A 222 16.25 -4.23 -6.97
N LYS A 223 15.50 -4.35 -5.87
CA LYS A 223 14.10 -4.79 -5.87
C LYS A 223 13.19 -3.75 -5.25
N HIS A 224 12.09 -3.48 -5.95
CA HIS A 224 11.07 -2.52 -5.53
C HIS A 224 9.66 -3.09 -5.56
N SER A 225 9.51 -4.42 -5.55
CA SER A 225 8.20 -5.05 -5.34
C SER A 225 7.58 -4.63 -4.01
N LEU A 226 6.25 -4.67 -3.93
CA LEU A 226 5.51 -4.23 -2.76
C LEU A 226 6.01 -4.91 -1.49
N ASP A 227 6.30 -6.22 -1.56
CA ASP A 227 6.80 -7.01 -0.42
C ASP A 227 8.17 -6.54 0.05
N GLU A 228 9.09 -6.28 -0.87
CA GLU A 228 10.45 -5.82 -0.55
C GLU A 228 10.43 -4.40 0.02
N VAL A 229 9.59 -3.52 -0.53
CA VAL A 229 9.44 -2.15 -0.03
C VAL A 229 8.76 -2.14 1.34
N ALA A 230 7.70 -2.92 1.53
CA ALA A 230 7.00 -3.05 2.81
C ALA A 230 7.95 -3.56 3.89
N LYS A 231 8.70 -4.64 3.61
CA LYS A 231 9.73 -5.18 4.50
C LYS A 231 10.78 -4.13 4.86
N ARG A 232 11.30 -3.40 3.87
CA ARG A 232 12.31 -2.34 4.06
C ARG A 232 11.81 -1.21 4.96
N LEU A 233 10.53 -0.85 4.85
CA LEU A 233 9.91 0.25 5.60
C LEU A 233 9.27 -0.20 6.92
N GLY A 234 9.36 -1.49 7.27
CA GLY A 234 8.76 -2.04 8.49
C GLY A 234 7.23 -2.06 8.47
N VAL A 235 6.63 -2.18 7.29
CA VAL A 235 5.17 -2.30 7.09
C VAL A 235 4.77 -3.77 7.20
N THR A 236 3.75 -4.05 8.02
CA THR A 236 3.20 -5.41 8.13
C THR A 236 2.26 -5.68 6.97
N ILE A 237 2.49 -6.80 6.28
CA ILE A 237 1.66 -7.23 5.16
C ILE A 237 0.47 -8.03 5.72
N ILE A 238 -0.75 -7.53 5.48
CA ILE A 238 -2.01 -8.17 5.88
C ILE A 238 -2.91 -8.24 4.65
N GLY A 239 -3.47 -9.42 4.36
CA GLY A 239 -4.40 -9.60 3.23
C GLY A 239 -3.73 -9.50 1.86
N ARG A 240 -2.45 -9.90 1.75
CA ARG A 240 -1.71 -9.90 0.49
C ARG A 240 -2.47 -10.66 -0.61
N HIS A 241 -2.42 -10.13 -1.83
CA HIS A 241 -3.13 -10.67 -3.00
C HIS A 241 -4.65 -10.60 -2.87
N THR A 242 -5.13 -9.66 -2.08
CA THR A 242 -6.48 -9.14 -2.19
C THR A 242 -6.35 -7.67 -2.56
N ALA A 243 -7.21 -7.18 -3.45
CA ALA A 243 -7.14 -5.80 -3.91
C ALA A 243 -7.18 -4.79 -2.73
N LEU A 244 -8.02 -5.02 -1.73
CA LEU A 244 -8.07 -4.15 -0.53
C LEU A 244 -6.82 -4.29 0.34
N GLY A 245 -6.33 -5.52 0.58
CA GLY A 245 -5.12 -5.74 1.37
C GLY A 245 -3.89 -5.12 0.74
N ASP A 246 -3.71 -5.28 -0.56
CA ASP A 246 -2.62 -4.66 -1.32
C ASP A 246 -2.73 -3.12 -1.32
N SER A 247 -3.96 -2.57 -1.42
CA SER A 247 -4.20 -1.13 -1.26
C SER A 247 -3.81 -0.61 0.12
N LEU A 248 -4.10 -1.36 1.19
CA LEU A 248 -3.74 -1.00 2.56
C LEU A 248 -2.22 -1.01 2.76
N VAL A 249 -1.53 -2.05 2.28
CA VAL A 249 -0.06 -2.12 2.33
C VAL A 249 0.57 -1.00 1.52
N THR A 250 0.05 -0.74 0.32
CA THR A 250 0.50 0.36 -0.55
C THR A 250 0.29 1.71 0.12
N ALA A 251 -0.82 1.92 0.83
CA ALA A 251 -1.10 3.15 1.56
C ALA A 251 -0.11 3.36 2.71
N GLU A 252 0.19 2.31 3.48
CA GLU A 252 1.18 2.37 4.55
C GLU A 252 2.59 2.63 4.01
N VAL A 253 2.98 1.96 2.92
CA VAL A 253 4.24 2.22 2.20
C VAL A 253 4.29 3.67 1.74
N PHE A 254 3.24 4.18 1.10
CA PHE A 254 3.19 5.55 0.60
C PHE A 254 3.37 6.57 1.71
N LEU A 255 2.66 6.42 2.83
CA LEU A 255 2.81 7.29 4.01
C LEU A 255 4.24 7.28 4.57
N LYS A 256 4.92 6.14 4.55
CA LYS A 256 6.33 6.02 4.97
C LYS A 256 7.29 6.63 3.96
N LEU A 257 6.96 6.66 2.67
CA LEU A 257 7.76 7.31 1.63
C LEU A 257 7.68 8.84 1.69
N LEU A 258 6.55 9.43 2.07
CA LEU A 258 6.37 10.89 2.14
C LEU A 258 7.48 11.65 2.90
N PRO A 259 7.84 11.30 4.16
CA PRO A 259 8.92 11.99 4.86
C PRO A 259 10.30 11.75 4.22
N LEU A 260 10.51 10.61 3.56
CA LEU A 260 11.76 10.31 2.87
C LEU A 260 11.91 11.13 1.57
N LEU A 261 10.81 11.31 0.84
CA LEU A 261 10.71 12.23 -0.29
C LEU A 261 11.00 13.67 0.15
N ALA A 262 10.40 14.13 1.24
CA ALA A 262 10.62 15.46 1.78
C ALA A 262 12.09 15.71 2.17
N LYS A 263 12.77 14.71 2.74
CA LYS A 263 14.22 14.76 3.03
C LYS A 263 15.08 14.89 1.76
N LYS A 264 14.60 14.40 0.62
CA LYS A 264 15.22 14.55 -0.70
C LYS A 264 14.78 15.81 -1.46
N GLY A 265 14.04 16.70 -0.80
CA GLY A 265 13.58 17.95 -1.38
C GLY A 265 12.28 17.84 -2.19
N VAL A 266 11.64 16.67 -2.22
CA VAL A 266 10.37 16.45 -2.92
C VAL A 266 9.21 16.67 -1.95
N ARG A 267 8.47 17.77 -2.13
CA ARG A 267 7.38 18.21 -1.25
C ARG A 267 6.06 18.42 -1.97
N THR A 268 6.06 18.72 -3.27
CA THR A 268 4.82 18.93 -4.05
C THR A 268 4.49 17.75 -4.95
N LEU A 269 3.26 17.72 -5.47
CA LEU A 269 2.83 16.71 -6.43
C LEU A 269 3.67 16.73 -7.72
N ARG A 270 3.99 17.92 -8.23
CA ARG A 270 4.86 18.12 -9.41
C ARG A 270 6.22 17.49 -9.18
N GLU A 271 6.86 17.83 -8.07
CA GLU A 271 8.18 17.31 -7.72
C GLU A 271 8.17 15.78 -7.57
N ALA A 272 7.10 15.20 -7.02
CA ALA A 272 6.96 13.76 -6.89
C ALA A 272 6.84 13.06 -8.25
N ARG A 273 6.04 13.61 -9.17
CA ARG A 273 5.91 13.08 -10.54
C ARG A 273 7.22 13.19 -11.31
N GLU A 274 7.90 14.33 -11.22
CA GLU A 274 9.23 14.52 -11.82
C GLU A 274 10.29 13.59 -11.22
N ALA A 275 10.23 13.34 -9.91
CA ALA A 275 11.14 12.40 -9.24
C ALA A 275 10.94 10.97 -9.75
N SER A 276 9.69 10.52 -9.90
CA SER A 276 9.36 9.22 -10.48
C SER A 276 9.90 9.06 -11.91
N GLN A 277 9.80 10.11 -12.74
CA GLN A 277 10.32 10.14 -14.12
C GLN A 277 11.85 10.10 -14.22
N LYS A 278 12.59 10.39 -13.14
CA LYS A 278 14.06 10.40 -13.14
C LYS A 278 14.68 9.03 -12.83
N THR A 279 13.88 8.06 -12.41
CA THR A 279 14.35 6.73 -11.99
C THR A 279 14.90 5.91 -13.16
N PHE A 280 15.74 4.90 -12.88
CA PHE A 280 16.26 3.99 -13.92
C PHE A 280 15.12 3.26 -14.65
N TYR A 281 14.14 2.80 -13.87
CA TYR A 281 12.89 2.24 -14.35
C TYR A 281 12.15 3.17 -15.31
N ALA A 282 12.30 4.49 -15.14
CA ALA A 282 11.73 5.47 -16.05
C ALA A 282 12.34 5.51 -17.46
N ARG A 283 13.51 4.88 -17.64
CA ARG A 283 14.27 4.88 -18.90
C ARG A 283 14.09 3.60 -19.69
N LEU A 284 13.40 2.61 -19.14
CA LEU A 284 13.08 1.36 -19.83
C LEU A 284 11.94 1.66 -20.82
N LYS A 285 12.27 1.75 -22.11
CA LYS A 285 11.29 1.78 -23.20
C LYS A 285 10.96 0.34 -23.57
N TYR A 286 9.69 -0.03 -23.53
CA TYR A 286 9.16 -1.27 -24.10
C TYR A 286 8.21 -0.93 -25.24
#